data_AF-A0A849TKH5-F1
#
_entry.id   AF-A0A849TKH5-F1
#
_cell.length_a   1.000
_cell.length_b   1.000
_cell.length_c   1.000
_cell.angle_alpha   90.00
_cell.angle_beta   90.00
_cell.angle_gamma   90.00
#
_symmetry.space_group_name_H-M   'P 1'
#
loop_
_entity.id
_entity.type
_entity.pdbx_description
1 polymer ?
#
loop_
_entity_poly.entity_id
_entity_poly.type
_entity_poly.pdbx_seq_one_letter_code
_entity_poly.pdbx_strand_id
1 'polypeptide(L)'
;MADTVWKVVGYDSTTQIFSRTISSGLLSVPEMKTLLQRLASTHLSADEILQASLRKNAKCYAAHLEITVSHSRGLPMLLTQGTDVHYVATIASSN
;
A
#
# COMPACT_ATOMS: atom_id res chain seq x y z
N MET A 1 13.35 0.50 -24.28
CA MET A 1 13.22 1.08 -22.93
C MET A 1 12.64 0.01 -22.05
N ALA A 2 13.23 -0.30 -20.90
CA ALA A 2 12.68 -1.34 -20.02
C ALA A 2 11.34 -0.84 -19.49
N ASP A 3 10.25 -1.51 -19.87
CA ASP A 3 8.92 -1.19 -19.36
C ASP A 3 8.89 -1.55 -17.87
N THR A 4 8.87 -0.53 -17.05
CA THR A 4 8.80 -0.70 -15.61
C THR A 4 7.34 -0.74 -15.22
N VAL A 5 6.94 -1.69 -14.38
CA VAL A 5 5.55 -1.85 -13.96
C VAL A 5 5.45 -1.93 -12.45
N TRP A 6 4.40 -1.32 -11.91
CA TRP A 6 3.96 -1.55 -10.54
C TRP A 6 3.15 -2.82 -10.48
N LYS A 7 3.53 -3.74 -9.60
CA LYS A 7 2.70 -4.86 -9.19
C LYS A 7 2.12 -4.55 -7.82
N VAL A 8 0.80 -4.37 -7.77
CA VAL A 8 0.04 -4.15 -6.53
C VAL A 8 -0.62 -5.47 -6.15
N VAL A 9 -0.43 -5.92 -4.91
CA VAL A 9 -1.00 -7.16 -4.37
C VAL A 9 -1.62 -6.87 -3.02
N GLY A 10 -2.84 -7.34 -2.79
CA GLY A 10 -3.51 -7.30 -1.49
C GLY A 10 -3.60 -8.69 -0.89
N TYR A 11 -3.36 -8.80 0.40
CA TYR A 11 -3.44 -10.03 1.16
C TYR A 11 -4.35 -9.84 2.36
N ASP A 12 -5.23 -10.81 2.61
CA ASP A 12 -5.90 -11.00 3.88
C ASP A 12 -5.18 -12.16 4.60
N SER A 13 -4.45 -11.85 5.67
CA SER A 13 -3.51 -12.79 6.29
C SER A 13 -2.53 -13.40 5.26
N THR A 14 -2.64 -14.70 4.95
CA THR A 14 -1.81 -15.40 3.96
C THR A 14 -2.48 -15.54 2.59
N THR A 15 -3.74 -15.12 2.47
CA THR A 15 -4.55 -15.32 1.27
C THR A 15 -4.46 -14.09 0.38
N GLN A 16 -4.04 -14.27 -0.87
CA GLN A 16 -4.06 -13.18 -1.85
C GLN A 16 -5.51 -12.86 -2.26
N ILE A 17 -5.94 -11.62 -2.01
CA ILE A 17 -7.31 -11.15 -2.34
C ILE A 17 -7.34 -10.17 -3.52
N PHE A 18 -6.19 -9.59 -3.89
CA PHE A 18 -6.10 -8.61 -4.97
C PHE A 18 -4.76 -8.72 -5.68
N SER A 19 -4.75 -8.59 -7.01
CA SER A 19 -3.51 -8.43 -7.77
C SER A 19 -3.75 -7.62 -9.03
N ARG A 20 -2.92 -6.61 -9.28
CA ARG A 20 -2.98 -5.81 -10.49
C ARG A 20 -1.61 -5.28 -10.88
N THR A 21 -1.38 -5.20 -12.19
CA THR A 21 -0.19 -4.57 -12.76
C THR A 21 -0.59 -3.21 -13.34
N ILE A 22 0.22 -2.18 -13.08
CA ILE A 22 0.01 -0.82 -13.56
C ILE A 22 1.33 -0.33 -14.16
N SER A 23 1.32 0.19 -15.38
CA SER A 23 2.53 0.75 -16.00
C SER A 23 3.10 1.88 -15.16
N SER A 24 4.43 1.92 -14.94
CA SER A 24 5.06 2.89 -14.03
C SER A 24 4.89 4.34 -14.47
N GLY A 25 4.62 4.59 -15.76
CA GLY A 25 4.35 5.93 -16.29
C GLY A 25 2.97 6.49 -15.94
N LEU A 26 2.05 5.66 -15.41
CA LEU A 26 0.67 6.07 -15.10
C LEU A 26 0.49 6.57 -13.67
N LEU A 27 1.38 6.18 -12.75
CA LEU A 27 1.32 6.58 -11.34
C LEU A 27 2.72 6.82 -10.79
N SER A 28 2.92 8.02 -10.26
CA SER A 28 4.08 8.37 -9.46
C SER A 28 4.07 7.65 -8.10
N VAL A 29 5.20 7.64 -7.40
CA VAL A 29 5.32 7.03 -6.07
C VAL A 29 4.29 7.62 -5.08
N PRO A 30 4.11 8.95 -4.94
CA PRO A 30 3.09 9.52 -4.04
C PRO A 30 1.65 9.10 -4.39
N GLU A 31 1.34 9.00 -5.68
CA GLU A 31 0.02 8.55 -6.14
C GLU A 31 -0.20 7.06 -5.83
N MET A 32 0.84 6.24 -5.98
CA MET A 32 0.81 4.83 -5.57
C MET A 32 0.58 4.68 -4.06
N LYS A 33 1.23 5.50 -3.22
CA LYS A 33 0.97 5.52 -1.77
C LYS A 33 -0.50 5.81 -1.48
N THR A 34 -1.06 6.81 -2.15
CA THR A 34 -2.46 7.21 -1.99
C THR A 34 -3.41 6.08 -2.45
N LEU A 35 -3.09 5.41 -3.56
CA LEU A 35 -3.85 4.26 -4.05
C LEU A 35 -3.87 3.12 -3.01
N LEU A 36 -2.71 2.78 -2.44
CA LEU A 36 -2.60 1.75 -1.42
C LEU A 36 -3.43 2.08 -0.18
N GLN A 37 -3.36 3.33 0.31
CA GLN A 37 -4.17 3.78 1.44
C GLN A 37 -5.67 3.69 1.14
N ARG A 38 -6.10 4.06 -0.07
CA ARG A 38 -7.50 3.92 -0.49
C ARG A 38 -7.95 2.46 -0.51
N LEU A 39 -7.12 1.57 -1.04
CA LEU A 39 -7.41 0.13 -1.05
C LEU A 39 -7.47 -0.45 0.38
N ALA A 40 -6.56 -0.05 1.26
CA ALA A 40 -6.61 -0.48 2.66
C ALA A 40 -7.87 0.06 3.37
N SER A 41 -8.26 1.31 3.10
CA SER A 41 -9.42 1.93 3.73
C SER A 41 -10.75 1.24 3.42
N THR A 42 -10.85 0.45 2.34
CA THR A 42 -12.09 -0.30 2.04
C THR A 42 -12.37 -1.43 3.03
N HIS A 43 -11.37 -1.82 3.83
CA HIS A 43 -11.46 -2.87 4.85
C HIS A 43 -11.48 -2.32 6.27
N LEU A 44 -11.52 -1.00 6.43
CA LEU A 44 -11.54 -0.33 7.73
C LEU A 44 -12.91 0.26 8.02
N SER A 45 -13.30 0.26 9.28
CA SER A 45 -14.43 1.04 9.78
C SER A 45 -14.13 2.54 9.74
N ALA A 46 -15.18 3.35 9.81
CA ALA A 46 -15.04 4.81 9.84
C ALA A 46 -14.18 5.29 11.03
N ASP A 47 -14.30 4.63 12.19
CA ASP A 47 -13.50 4.93 13.37
C ASP A 47 -12.02 4.59 13.16
N GLU A 48 -11.71 3.44 12.56
CA GLU A 48 -10.32 3.05 12.25
C GLU A 48 -9.68 4.00 11.23
N ILE A 49 -10.44 4.45 10.21
CA ILE A 49 -9.98 5.45 9.25
C ILE A 49 -9.69 6.77 9.97
N LEU A 50 -10.58 7.20 10.88
CA LEU A 50 -10.40 8.42 11.65
C LEU A 50 -9.15 8.33 12.53
N GLN A 51 -9.01 7.24 13.29
CA GLN A 51 -7.85 6.97 14.15
C GLN A 51 -6.54 6.93 13.35
N ALA A 52 -6.56 6.34 12.16
CA ALA A 52 -5.41 6.31 11.25
C ALA A 52 -5.08 7.65 10.59
N SER A 53 -6.04 8.57 10.59
CA SER A 53 -5.86 9.94 10.08
C SER A 53 -5.39 10.92 11.16
N LEU A 54 -5.37 10.51 12.43
CA LEU A 54 -4.88 11.36 13.53
C LEU A 54 -3.35 11.55 13.46
N ARG A 55 -2.86 12.56 14.18
CA ARG A 55 -1.41 12.74 14.37
C ARG A 55 -0.85 11.58 15.19
N LYS A 56 0.36 11.14 14.87
CA LYS A 56 1.02 10.00 15.54
C LYS A 56 1.13 10.10 17.07
N ASN A 57 1.11 11.32 17.61
CA ASN A 57 1.17 11.57 19.05
C ASN A 57 -0.20 11.64 19.73
N ALA A 58 -1.30 11.47 19.00
CA ALA A 58 -2.64 11.39 19.58
C ALA A 58 -2.83 10.03 20.27
N LYS A 59 -3.51 10.04 21.43
CA LYS A 59 -3.71 8.82 22.24
C LYS A 59 -4.48 7.72 21.50
N CYS A 60 -5.34 8.08 20.55
CA CYS A 60 -6.15 7.16 19.75
C CYS A 60 -5.59 6.94 18.35
N TYR A 61 -4.32 7.28 18.11
CA TYR A 61 -3.69 7.06 16.81
C TYR A 61 -3.51 5.56 16.52
N ALA A 62 -3.82 5.15 15.29
CA ALA A 62 -3.60 3.80 14.82
C ALA A 62 -2.83 3.78 13.49
N ALA A 63 -1.88 2.86 13.30
CA ALA A 63 -0.99 2.88 12.15
C ALA A 63 -1.58 2.26 10.86
N HIS A 64 -2.90 2.11 10.76
CA HIS A 64 -3.54 1.29 9.73
C HIS A 64 -3.35 1.78 8.28
N LEU A 65 -3.03 3.06 8.10
CA LEU A 65 -2.82 3.65 6.78
C LEU A 65 -1.39 4.19 6.62
N GLU A 66 -0.48 3.84 7.53
CA GLU A 66 0.92 4.17 7.33
C GLU A 66 1.46 3.41 6.12
N ILE A 67 2.28 4.10 5.34
CA ILE A 67 3.02 3.48 4.23
C ILE A 67 4.46 3.33 4.67
N THR A 68 4.90 2.09 4.83
CA THR A 68 6.31 1.78 5.01
C THR A 68 6.96 1.62 3.64
N VAL A 69 8.04 2.36 3.40
CA VAL A 69 8.88 2.19 2.22
C VAL A 69 10.06 1.31 2.62
N SER A 70 10.18 0.13 2.01
CA SER A 70 11.33 -0.74 2.20
C SER A 70 12.06 -0.94 0.89
N HIS A 71 13.39 -0.96 0.95
CA HIS A 71 14.26 -1.30 -0.17
C HIS A 71 14.78 -2.73 0.03
N SER A 72 13.87 -3.71 0.01
CA SER A 72 14.26 -5.11 0.05
C SER A 72 14.73 -5.54 -1.35
N ARG A 73 15.97 -6.04 -1.46
CA ARG A 73 16.59 -6.49 -2.72
C ARG A 73 16.61 -5.43 -3.84
N GLY A 74 16.77 -4.14 -3.49
CA GLY A 74 16.95 -3.07 -4.47
C GLY A 74 15.68 -2.59 -5.19
N LEU A 75 14.50 -3.13 -4.86
CA LEU A 75 13.22 -2.68 -5.42
C LEU A 75 12.44 -1.88 -4.37
N PRO A 76 11.88 -0.71 -4.71
CA PRO A 76 11.03 0.03 -3.80
C PRO A 76 9.76 -0.77 -3.54
N MET A 77 9.52 -1.09 -2.27
CA MET A 77 8.32 -1.75 -1.79
C MET A 77 7.55 -0.76 -0.92
N LEU A 78 6.28 -0.53 -1.28
CA LEU A 78 5.35 0.24 -0.46
C LEU A 78 4.38 -0.74 0.21
N LEU A 79 4.31 -0.69 1.53
CA LEU A 79 3.41 -1.53 2.33
C LEU A 79 2.47 -0.63 3.12
N THR A 80 1.17 -0.91 3.08
CA THR A 80 0.18 -0.39 4.04
C THR A 80 -0.58 -1.54 4.66
N GLN A 81 -1.01 -1.37 5.91
CA GLN A 81 -1.56 -2.43 6.73
C GLN A 81 -2.88 -2.01 7.36
N GLY A 82 -4.01 -2.48 6.85
CA GLY A 82 -5.25 -2.54 7.64
C GLY A 82 -5.16 -3.59 8.75
N THR A 83 -6.23 -3.73 9.54
CA THR A 83 -6.26 -4.60 10.74
C THR A 83 -5.88 -6.06 10.41
N ASP A 84 -6.36 -6.62 9.29
CA ASP A 84 -5.98 -7.96 8.80
C ASP A 84 -5.57 -7.99 7.31
N VAL A 85 -5.90 -6.92 6.58
CA VAL A 85 -5.62 -6.80 5.15
C VAL A 85 -4.44 -5.87 4.92
N HIS A 86 -3.43 -6.33 4.18
CA HIS A 86 -2.30 -5.49 3.80
C HIS A 86 -2.13 -5.43 2.28
N TYR A 87 -1.67 -4.29 1.80
CA TYR A 87 -1.40 -4.06 0.39
C TYR A 87 0.06 -3.73 0.16
N VAL A 88 0.64 -4.38 -0.85
CA VAL A 88 2.04 -4.26 -1.24
C VAL A 88 2.09 -3.77 -2.69
N ALA A 89 2.85 -2.71 -2.94
CA ALA A 89 3.26 -2.35 -4.30
C ALA A 89 4.76 -2.58 -4.47
N THR A 90 5.15 -3.30 -5.52
CA THR A 90 6.55 -3.48 -5.93
C THR A 90 6.75 -3.00 -7.37
N ILE A 91 7.93 -2.44 -7.64
CA ILE A 91 8.35 -2.19 -9.02
C ILE A 91 8.98 -3.47 -9.59
N ALA A 92 8.59 -3.86 -10.80
CA ALA A 92 9.21 -4.93 -11.56
C ALA A 92 9.58 -4.43 -12.96
N SER A 93 10.72 -4.89 -13.49
CA SER A 93 11.04 -4.72 -14.91
C SER A 93 10.30 -5.77 -15.72
N SER A 94 9.52 -5.34 -16.71
CA SER A 94 9.08 -6.20 -17.81
C SER A 94 10.31 -6.57 -18.62
N ASN A 95 10.67 -7.86 -18.63
CA ASN A 95 11.73 -8.39 -19.48
C ASN A 95 11.16 -8.75 -20.85
#